data_AF-V2XRS6-F1
#
_entry.id   AF-V2XRS6-F1
#
_cell.length_a   1.000
_cell.length_b   1.000
_cell.length_c   1.000
_cell.angle_alpha   90.00
_cell.angle_beta   90.00
_cell.angle_gamma   90.00
#
_symmetry.space_group_name_H-M   'P 1'
#
loop_
_entity.id
_entity.type
_entity.pdbx_description
1 polymer ?
#
loop_
_entity_poly.entity_id
_entity_poly.type
_entity_poly.pdbx_seq_one_letter_code
_entity_poly.pdbx_strand_id
1 'polypeptide(L)'
;MSLSTAPARTSTVSQPNAASSSSAASVQGMSPELEQTLTLLSSHRSVLGYMLLSRGHPVSIIRHSGVVFEGEKGKKYASAIGKIVESVQSGLEEIHGGESDGDDVKFLRIRTKRHEIMISPDGKYLLAVLHDPSS
;
A
#
# COMPACT_ATOMS: atom_id res chain seq x y z
N MET A 1 -68.56 -10.19 -31.46
CA MET A 1 -69.31 -9.91 -30.22
C MET A 1 -68.73 -10.82 -29.15
N SER A 2 -68.15 -10.43 -28.02
CA SER A 2 -67.82 -9.14 -27.42
C SER A 2 -66.79 -9.40 -26.30
N LEU A 3 -65.80 -8.52 -26.20
CA LEU A 3 -65.13 -7.95 -25.02
C LEU A 3 -64.59 -8.80 -23.84
N SER A 4 -63.37 -8.39 -23.45
CA SER A 4 -62.92 -8.03 -22.09
C SER A 4 -62.08 -9.03 -21.27
N THR A 5 -60.82 -8.66 -21.00
CA THR A 5 -60.34 -8.22 -19.66
C THR A 5 -58.80 -8.30 -19.55
N ALA A 6 -58.16 -7.18 -19.22
CA ALA A 6 -56.81 -7.04 -18.63
C ALA A 6 -56.95 -6.86 -17.08
N PRO A 7 -55.91 -6.73 -16.20
CA PRO A 7 -54.48 -6.49 -16.44
C PRO A 7 -53.46 -7.18 -15.47
N ALA A 8 -52.17 -6.91 -15.74
CA ALA A 8 -51.01 -6.70 -14.85
C ALA A 8 -50.73 -7.61 -13.63
N ARG A 9 -49.52 -8.20 -13.59
CA ARG A 9 -48.72 -8.35 -12.35
C ARG A 9 -47.22 -8.16 -12.62
N THR A 10 -46.72 -6.99 -12.28
CA THR A 10 -45.30 -6.64 -12.11
C THR A 10 -44.71 -7.47 -10.97
N SER A 11 -43.54 -8.09 -11.18
CA SER A 11 -42.73 -8.67 -10.11
C SER A 11 -41.38 -7.96 -10.08
N THR A 12 -41.32 -6.84 -9.36
CA THR A 12 -40.09 -6.21 -8.89
C THR A 12 -39.54 -7.00 -7.71
N VAL A 13 -38.50 -7.81 -7.94
CA VAL A 13 -37.70 -8.37 -6.84
C VAL A 13 -36.49 -7.45 -6.66
N SER A 14 -36.58 -6.61 -5.63
CA SER A 14 -35.46 -5.85 -5.07
C SER A 14 -34.51 -6.84 -4.38
N GLN A 15 -33.35 -7.09 -4.97
CA GLN A 15 -32.25 -7.73 -4.23
C GLN A 15 -31.46 -6.65 -3.48
N PRO A 16 -31.29 -6.76 -2.16
CA PRO A 16 -30.45 -5.84 -1.41
C PRO A 16 -28.99 -6.06 -1.79
N ASN A 17 -28.36 -4.95 -2.15
CA ASN A 17 -26.93 -4.72 -2.27
C ASN A 17 -26.20 -5.30 -1.04
N ALA A 18 -25.73 -6.54 -1.13
CA ALA A 18 -24.79 -7.10 -0.16
C ALA A 18 -23.46 -6.37 -0.39
N ALA A 19 -23.27 -5.33 0.40
CA ALA A 19 -22.02 -4.62 0.53
C ALA A 19 -20.87 -5.63 0.61
N SER A 20 -19.94 -5.46 -0.32
CA SER A 20 -18.60 -6.01 -0.27
C SER A 20 -17.99 -5.69 1.08
N SER A 21 -18.14 -6.60 2.03
CA SER A 21 -17.29 -6.69 3.21
C SER A 21 -15.92 -7.09 2.70
N SER A 22 -15.18 -6.07 2.22
CA SER A 22 -13.75 -6.12 2.03
C SER A 22 -13.16 -6.75 3.27
N SER A 23 -12.70 -7.98 3.10
CA SER A 23 -12.01 -8.78 4.08
C SER A 23 -10.89 -7.94 4.63
N ALA A 24 -11.11 -7.39 5.83
CA ALA A 24 -10.06 -6.87 6.68
C ALA A 24 -9.15 -8.08 6.96
N ALA A 25 -8.12 -8.24 6.13
CA ALA A 25 -7.07 -9.20 6.37
C ALA A 25 -6.54 -8.93 7.78
N SER A 26 -6.77 -9.90 8.64
CA SER A 26 -6.53 -9.88 10.07
C SER A 26 -5.09 -9.44 10.36
N VAL A 27 -4.96 -8.30 11.02
CA VAL A 27 -3.70 -7.81 11.60
C VAL A 27 -3.36 -8.71 12.79
N GLN A 28 -2.78 -9.88 12.54
CA GLN A 28 -2.14 -10.65 13.61
C GLN A 28 -0.86 -9.91 14.01
N GLY A 29 -0.93 -9.21 15.14
CA GLY A 29 0.17 -8.70 15.97
C GLY A 29 1.40 -8.19 15.21
N MET A 30 1.49 -6.88 14.98
CA MET A 30 2.79 -6.26 14.74
C MET A 30 3.73 -6.62 15.90
N SER A 31 4.97 -7.00 15.59
CA SER A 31 5.92 -7.36 16.63
C SER A 31 6.27 -6.11 17.46
N PRO A 32 6.51 -6.26 18.77
CA PRO A 32 6.84 -5.13 19.64
C PRO A 32 8.07 -4.35 19.16
N GLU A 33 9.03 -5.01 18.53
CA GLU A 33 10.23 -4.38 17.96
C GLU A 33 9.88 -3.45 16.79
N LEU A 34 8.91 -3.84 15.95
CA LEU A 34 8.43 -3.00 14.86
C LEU A 34 7.73 -1.75 15.43
N GLU A 35 6.87 -1.91 16.44
CA GLU A 35 6.20 -0.76 17.06
C GLU A 35 7.18 0.23 17.66
N GLN A 36 8.20 -0.26 18.39
CA GLN A 36 9.29 0.56 18.92
C GLN A 36 10.02 1.32 17.82
N THR A 37 10.32 0.65 16.70
CA THR A 37 10.98 1.27 15.55
C THR A 37 10.11 2.37 14.95
N LEU A 38 8.80 2.13 14.78
CA LEU A 38 7.88 3.14 14.26
C LEU A 38 7.75 4.35 15.20
N THR A 39 7.75 4.13 16.52
CA THR A 39 7.78 5.21 17.51
C THR A 39 9.08 6.02 17.41
N LEU A 40 10.23 5.35 17.28
CA LEU A 40 11.52 6.02 17.12
C LEU A 40 11.54 6.89 15.85
N LEU A 41 11.09 6.34 14.73
CA LEU A 41 11.01 7.07 13.46
C LEU A 41 10.13 8.31 13.59
N SER A 42 8.93 8.19 14.16
CA SER A 42 8.04 9.34 14.35
C SER A 42 8.58 10.39 15.32
N SER A 43 9.48 10.03 16.23
CA SER A 43 10.10 11.00 17.16
C SER A 43 11.28 11.78 16.55
N HIS A 44 11.85 11.30 15.45
CA HIS A 44 13.05 11.88 14.88
C HIS A 44 12.73 13.14 14.07
N ARG A 45 13.37 14.28 14.39
CA ARG A 45 13.05 15.60 13.81
C ARG A 45 13.14 15.69 12.28
N SER A 46 14.03 14.89 11.68
CA SER A 46 14.21 14.88 10.22
C SER A 46 13.15 14.04 9.51
N VAL A 47 12.38 13.23 10.25
CA VAL A 47 11.36 12.34 9.68
C VAL A 47 10.04 13.10 9.58
N LEU A 48 9.56 13.23 8.35
CA LEU A 48 8.27 13.85 8.04
C LEU A 48 7.11 12.86 8.17
N GLY A 49 7.40 11.56 8.09
CA GLY A 49 6.42 10.50 8.26
C GLY A 49 6.95 9.12 7.85
N TYR A 50 6.15 8.09 8.09
CA TYR A 50 6.41 6.74 7.58
C TYR A 50 5.15 6.13 6.97
N MET A 51 5.35 5.13 6.11
CA MET A 51 4.32 4.24 5.59
C MET A 51 4.79 2.79 5.73
N LEU A 52 3.91 1.96 6.28
CA LEU A 52 4.03 0.52 6.28
C LEU A 52 3.03 -0.04 5.28
N LEU A 53 3.53 -0.73 4.26
CA LEU A 53 2.74 -1.26 3.16
C LEU A 53 2.79 -2.78 3.14
N SER A 54 1.72 -3.42 2.67
CA SER A 54 1.71 -4.85 2.38
C SER A 54 2.65 -5.17 1.22
N ARG A 55 3.12 -6.42 1.19
CA ARG A 55 3.73 -7.00 -0.01
C ARG A 55 2.63 -7.33 -1.05
N GLY A 56 3.02 -7.43 -2.32
CA GLY A 56 2.13 -7.80 -3.43
C GLY A 56 1.66 -6.61 -4.28
N HIS A 57 0.97 -6.94 -5.39
CA HIS A 57 0.42 -5.96 -6.32
C HIS A 57 -1.11 -6.11 -6.44
N PRO A 58 -1.89 -5.05 -6.15
CA PRO A 58 -1.45 -3.74 -5.65
C PRO A 58 -1.04 -3.77 -4.17
N VAL A 59 -0.10 -2.90 -3.79
CA VAL A 59 0.24 -2.67 -2.38
C VAL A 59 -0.92 -1.99 -1.64
N SER A 60 -1.11 -2.35 -0.37
CA SER A 60 -2.10 -1.74 0.52
C SER A 60 -1.40 -1.08 1.70
N ILE A 61 -2.00 -0.02 2.25
CA ILE A 61 -1.47 0.69 3.41
C ILE A 61 -1.89 -0.05 4.67
N ILE A 62 -0.93 -0.59 5.42
CA ILE A 62 -1.15 -1.23 6.72
C ILE A 62 -1.22 -0.16 7.81
N ARG A 63 -0.26 0.78 7.79
CA ARG A 63 -0.16 1.88 8.76
C ARG A 63 0.61 3.04 8.14
N HIS A 64 0.31 4.26 8.55
CA HIS A 64 1.13 5.42 8.22
C HIS A 64 1.11 6.43 9.35
N SER A 65 2.08 7.33 9.34
CA SER A 65 2.18 8.49 10.24
C SER A 65 2.72 9.69 9.48
N GLY A 66 2.28 10.89 9.84
CA GLY A 66 2.67 12.14 9.18
C GLY A 66 1.63 12.65 8.19
N VAL A 67 1.37 13.96 8.24
CA VAL A 67 0.34 14.66 7.45
C VAL A 67 0.52 14.53 5.93
N VAL A 68 1.74 14.25 5.48
CA VAL A 68 2.06 14.06 4.04
C VAL A 68 1.36 12.82 3.46
N PHE A 69 1.05 11.84 4.32
CA PHE A 69 0.46 10.57 3.92
C PHE A 69 -1.05 10.47 4.18
N GLU A 70 -1.73 11.57 4.52
CA GLU A 70 -3.17 11.55 4.74
C GLU A 70 -3.97 11.56 3.43
N GLY A 71 -5.13 10.90 3.45
CA GLY A 71 -6.09 10.87 2.35
C GLY A 71 -5.52 10.37 1.02
N GLU A 72 -5.87 11.07 -0.07
CA GLU A 72 -5.48 10.71 -1.43
C GLU A 72 -3.97 10.82 -1.68
N LYS A 73 -3.25 11.65 -0.92
CA LYS A 73 -1.79 11.76 -1.04
C LYS A 73 -1.10 10.47 -0.59
N GLY A 74 -1.51 9.91 0.55
CA GLY A 74 -1.00 8.63 1.03
C GLY A 74 -1.18 7.51 0.02
N LYS A 75 -2.37 7.39 -0.58
CA LYS A 75 -2.65 6.39 -1.62
C LYS A 75 -1.74 6.53 -2.83
N LYS A 76 -1.48 7.76 -3.29
CA LYS A 76 -0.55 8.04 -4.39
C LYS A 76 0.88 7.65 -4.03
N TYR A 77 1.33 7.97 -2.83
CA TYR A 77 2.65 7.55 -2.35
C TYR A 77 2.78 6.03 -2.29
N ALA A 78 1.82 5.32 -1.69
CA ALA A 78 1.81 3.87 -1.63
C ALA A 78 1.91 3.24 -3.04
N SER A 79 1.05 3.68 -3.97
CA SER A 79 1.07 3.18 -5.34
C SER A 79 2.41 3.43 -6.05
N ALA A 80 2.99 4.63 -5.88
CA ALA A 80 4.29 4.95 -6.47
C ALA A 80 5.42 4.11 -5.86
N ILE A 81 5.44 3.95 -4.53
CA ILE A 81 6.43 3.13 -3.83
C ILE A 81 6.37 1.67 -4.31
N GLY A 82 5.18 1.09 -4.42
CA GLY A 82 5.00 -0.27 -4.93
C GLY A 82 5.61 -0.44 -6.33
N LYS A 83 5.25 0.45 -7.26
CA LYS A 83 5.78 0.44 -8.63
C LYS A 83 7.30 0.60 -8.70
N ILE A 84 7.88 1.45 -7.85
CA ILE A 84 9.32 1.66 -7.79
C ILE A 84 10.02 0.37 -7.37
N VAL A 85 9.55 -0.27 -6.29
CA VAL A 85 10.13 -1.52 -5.80
C VAL A 85 10.00 -2.62 -6.85
N GLU A 86 8.83 -2.75 -7.48
CA GLU A 86 8.59 -3.71 -8.57
C GLU A 86 9.54 -3.51 -9.75
N SER A 87 9.68 -2.26 -10.21
CA SER A 87 10.54 -1.94 -11.36
C SER A 87 12.01 -2.25 -11.07
N VAL A 88 12.47 -1.97 -9.85
CA VAL A 88 13.85 -2.27 -9.44
C VAL A 88 14.07 -3.78 -9.33
N GLN A 89 13.11 -4.52 -8.77
CA GLN A 89 13.18 -5.99 -8.71
C GLN A 89 13.24 -6.61 -10.10
N SER A 90 12.35 -6.22 -11.01
CA SER A 90 12.36 -6.66 -12.42
C SER A 90 13.70 -6.37 -13.10
N GLY A 91 14.24 -5.17 -12.89
CA GLY A 91 15.54 -4.79 -13.45
C GLY A 91 16.69 -5.64 -12.92
N LEU A 92 16.68 -6.03 -11.64
CA LEU A 92 17.69 -6.91 -11.08
C LEU A 92 17.58 -8.34 -11.63
N GLU A 93 16.36 -8.87 -11.80
CA GLU A 93 16.11 -10.17 -12.42
C GLU A 93 16.62 -10.23 -13.86
N GLU A 94 16.35 -9.17 -14.64
CA GLU A 94 16.85 -9.02 -16.02
C GLU A 94 18.38 -9.00 -16.09
N ILE A 95 19.05 -8.34 -15.14
CA ILE A 95 20.51 -8.28 -15.06
C ILE A 95 21.12 -9.63 -14.68
N HIS A 96 20.47 -10.39 -13.79
CA HIS A 96 20.98 -11.68 -13.29
C HIS A 96 20.80 -12.85 -14.27
N GLY A 97 20.06 -12.66 -15.37
CA GLY A 97 19.94 -13.68 -16.41
C GLY A 97 19.33 -15.02 -15.95
N GLY A 98 18.62 -15.03 -14.82
CA GLY A 98 17.97 -16.22 -14.28
C GLY A 98 18.88 -17.19 -13.49
N GLU A 99 20.07 -16.76 -13.06
CA GLU A 99 20.89 -17.55 -12.13
C GLU A 99 20.20 -17.69 -10.75
N SER A 100 20.35 -18.85 -10.10
CA SER A 100 19.55 -19.24 -8.93
C SER A 100 19.87 -18.46 -7.63
N ASP A 101 20.99 -17.72 -7.60
CA ASP A 101 21.34 -16.78 -6.53
C ASP A 101 21.06 -15.36 -7.04
N GLY A 102 19.78 -14.97 -7.03
CA GLY A 102 19.36 -13.63 -7.44
C GLY A 102 19.63 -12.58 -6.36
N ASP A 103 20.05 -11.39 -6.77
CA ASP A 103 20.13 -10.24 -5.85
C ASP A 103 18.74 -9.73 -5.46
N ASP A 104 18.48 -9.72 -4.15
CA ASP A 104 17.29 -9.10 -3.57
C ASP A 104 17.51 -7.62 -3.27
N VAL A 105 16.49 -6.81 -3.55
CA VAL A 105 16.48 -5.42 -3.09
C VAL A 105 16.36 -5.36 -1.57
N LYS A 106 17.44 -4.95 -0.89
CA LYS A 106 17.46 -4.77 0.58
C LYS A 106 17.12 -3.35 1.02
N PHE A 107 17.47 -2.34 0.21
CA PHE A 107 17.26 -0.95 0.57
C PHE A 107 17.28 -0.04 -0.67
N LEU A 108 16.40 0.97 -0.70
CA LEU A 108 16.40 2.03 -1.69
C LEU A 108 16.36 3.40 -1.01
N ARG A 109 17.13 4.36 -1.52
CA ARG A 109 17.11 5.75 -1.07
C ARG A 109 16.99 6.68 -2.26
N ILE A 110 15.93 7.48 -2.28
CA ILE A 110 15.61 8.40 -3.37
C ILE A 110 15.55 9.80 -2.79
N ARG A 111 16.58 10.61 -3.09
CA ARG A 111 16.64 12.01 -2.67
C ARG A 111 16.17 12.91 -3.80
N THR A 112 15.19 13.76 -3.49
CA THR A 112 14.69 14.80 -4.37
C THR A 112 14.89 16.16 -3.72
N LYS A 113 14.65 17.24 -4.46
CA LYS A 113 14.69 18.60 -3.89
C LYS A 113 13.70 18.81 -2.75
N ARG A 114 12.58 18.09 -2.73
CA ARG A 114 11.49 18.30 -1.77
C ARG A 114 11.48 17.28 -0.65
N HIS A 115 11.89 16.05 -0.94
CA HIS A 115 11.83 14.94 0.00
C HIS A 115 12.97 13.96 -0.23
N GLU A 116 13.37 13.29 0.84
CA GLU A 116 14.17 12.09 0.77
C GLU A 116 13.30 10.90 1.21
N ILE A 117 13.23 9.85 0.38
CA ILE A 117 12.46 8.65 0.65
C ILE A 117 13.41 7.48 0.83
N MET A 118 13.35 6.82 1.98
CA MET A 118 14.05 5.58 2.28
C MET A 118 13.05 4.44 2.27
N ILE A 119 13.28 3.39 1.48
CA ILE A 119 12.41 2.23 1.35
C ILE A 119 13.22 1.00 1.75
N SER A 120 12.74 0.27 2.75
CA SER A 120 13.31 -0.99 3.21
C SER A 120 12.29 -2.09 2.99
N PRO A 121 12.46 -2.93 1.96
CA PRO A 121 11.69 -4.15 1.83
C PRO A 121 12.06 -5.14 2.93
N ASP A 122 11.05 -5.65 3.64
CA ASP A 122 11.18 -6.78 4.56
C ASP A 122 10.41 -7.98 4.00
N GLY A 123 10.67 -9.18 4.52
CA GLY A 123 9.95 -10.39 4.13
C GLY A 123 8.42 -10.27 4.33
N LYS A 124 7.96 -9.41 5.25
CA LYS A 124 6.55 -9.28 5.60
C LYS A 124 5.87 -8.00 5.07
N TYR A 125 6.63 -6.93 4.86
CA TYR A 125 6.09 -5.61 4.53
C TYR A 125 7.10 -4.75 3.75
N LEU A 126 6.66 -3.60 3.25
CA LEU A 126 7.55 -2.54 2.80
C LEU A 126 7.48 -1.39 3.81
N LEU A 127 8.61 -1.00 4.38
CA LEU A 127 8.71 0.20 5.22
C LEU A 127 9.27 1.34 4.37
N ALA A 128 8.50 2.42 4.23
CA ALA A 128 8.95 3.65 3.61
C ALA A 128 8.99 4.78 4.64
N VAL A 129 10.08 5.53 4.69
CA VAL A 129 10.26 6.67 5.59
C VAL A 129 10.55 7.91 4.75
N LEU A 130 9.83 8.99 5.03
CA LEU A 130 9.99 10.28 4.39
C LEU A 130 10.80 11.19 5.30
N HIS A 131 11.90 11.73 4.78
CA HIS A 131 12.77 12.67 5.47
C HIS A 131 12.74 14.05 4.80
N ASP A 132 13.02 15.06 5.62
CA ASP A 132 13.41 16.39 5.14
C ASP A 132 14.76 16.27 4.41
N PRO A 133 14.84 16.62 3.11
CA PRO A 133 16.07 16.50 2.34
C PRO A 133 17.13 17.56 2.72
N SER A 134 16.80 18.51 3.59
CA SER A 134 17.69 19.58 4.05
C SER A 134 18.26 19.37 5.46
N SER A 135 17.84 18.29 6.14
CA SER A 135 18.32 17.92 7.47
C SER A 135 19.65 17.16 7.48
#